data_AF-T0ZN67-F1
#
_entry.id   AF-T0ZN67-F1
#
_cell.length_a   1.000
_cell.length_b   1.000
_cell.length_c   1.000
_cell.angle_alpha   90.00
_cell.angle_beta   90.00
_cell.angle_gamma   90.00
#
_symmetry.space_group_name_H-M   'P 1'
#
loop_
_entity.id
_entity.type
_entity.pdbx_description
1 polymer ?
#
loop_
_entity_poly.entity_id
_entity_poly.type
_entity_poly.pdbx_seq_one_letter_code
_entity_poly.pdbx_strand_id
1 'polypeptide(L)'
;MEGMHDVYYGTALPSYRTPIQIVSASDRIGVPYLHCPPEKIVAVVETNAPDRNTVFKPADETSQLIAQHLLAFLSHEVKRDHLPAALLPLQSGVGNIANAVLRGLDGGPFRPLTAYTEVIQDGMLA
;
A
#
# COMPACT_ATOMS: atom_id res chain seq x y z
N MET A 1 11.04 11.10 -9.58
CA MET A 1 9.78 10.80 -10.29
C MET A 1 8.76 11.83 -9.84
N GLU A 2 8.09 12.50 -10.77
CA GLU A 2 7.09 13.55 -10.51
C GLU A 2 5.70 13.03 -10.90
N GLY A 3 4.65 13.43 -10.18
CA GLY A 3 3.25 13.04 -10.47
C GLY A 3 2.75 11.78 -9.74
N MET A 4 3.59 11.08 -8.98
CA MET A 4 3.16 9.87 -8.25
C MET A 4 2.23 10.21 -7.08
N HIS A 5 2.51 11.27 -6.33
CA HIS A 5 1.78 11.67 -5.12
C HIS A 5 0.36 12.19 -5.39
N ASP A 6 -0.50 12.14 -4.38
CA ASP A 6 -1.81 12.78 -4.35
C ASP A 6 -2.04 13.47 -2.98
N VAL A 7 -1.86 14.78 -2.94
CA VAL A 7 -1.92 15.58 -1.71
C VAL A 7 -3.29 16.26 -1.61
N TYR A 8 -4.11 15.81 -0.65
CA TYR A 8 -5.45 16.33 -0.44
C TYR A 8 -5.50 17.47 0.59
N TYR A 9 -5.86 18.68 0.13
CA TYR A 9 -6.02 19.87 0.98
C TYR A 9 -7.48 20.14 1.43
N GLY A 10 -8.46 19.38 0.95
CA GLY A 10 -9.89 19.62 1.22
C GLY A 10 -10.37 19.23 2.62
N THR A 11 -9.46 18.88 3.54
CA THR A 11 -9.83 18.55 4.93
C THR A 11 -10.13 19.83 5.70
N ALA A 12 -11.40 20.21 5.78
CA ALA A 12 -11.85 21.30 6.64
C ALA A 12 -11.56 21.00 8.12
N LEU A 13 -11.30 22.03 8.92
CA LEU A 13 -11.08 21.88 10.36
C LEU A 13 -12.39 21.50 11.08
N PRO A 14 -12.33 20.78 12.21
CA PRO A 14 -13.49 20.58 13.07
C PRO A 14 -14.15 21.93 13.41
N SER A 15 -15.48 22.08 13.37
CA SER A 15 -16.53 21.06 13.14
C SER A 15 -16.99 20.89 11.68
N TYR A 16 -16.37 21.57 10.72
CA TYR A 16 -16.85 21.67 9.32
C TYR A 16 -16.35 20.55 8.40
N ARG A 17 -15.84 19.45 8.96
CA ARG A 17 -15.32 18.32 8.17
C ARG A 17 -16.39 17.79 7.23
N THR A 18 -16.04 17.63 5.96
CA THR A 18 -16.82 16.90 4.96
C THR A 18 -16.24 15.51 4.73
N PRO A 19 -17.00 14.57 4.15
CA PRO A 19 -16.47 13.26 3.78
C PRO A 19 -15.28 13.35 2.80
N ILE A 20 -14.32 12.45 2.96
CA ILE A 20 -13.20 12.27 2.02
C ILE A 20 -13.70 11.39 0.87
N GLN A 21 -13.66 11.90 -0.36
CA GLN A 21 -14.28 11.28 -1.54
C GLN A 21 -13.38 10.22 -2.20
N ILE A 22 -12.81 9.31 -1.41
CA ILE A 22 -12.09 8.12 -1.90
C ILE A 22 -13.08 6.97 -1.94
N VAL A 23 -13.45 6.52 -3.13
CA VAL A 23 -14.40 5.41 -3.36
C VAL A 23 -13.73 4.21 -4.05
N SER A 24 -12.52 4.39 -4.57
CA SER A 24 -11.64 3.35 -5.09
C SER A 24 -10.21 3.53 -4.58
N ALA A 25 -9.45 2.43 -4.48
CA ALA A 25 -8.06 2.45 -4.02
C ALA A 25 -7.11 3.25 -4.93
N SER A 26 -7.52 3.54 -6.16
CA SER A 26 -6.73 4.28 -7.16
C SER A 26 -7.18 5.73 -7.36
N ASP A 27 -8.16 6.21 -6.59
CA ASP A 27 -8.68 7.57 -6.76
C ASP A 27 -7.60 8.60 -6.46
N ARG A 28 -7.57 9.65 -7.29
CA ARG A 28 -6.77 10.86 -7.05
C ARG A 28 -7.71 12.02 -6.79
N ILE A 29 -7.64 12.60 -5.61
CA ILE A 29 -8.56 13.64 -5.14
C ILE A 29 -7.85 14.95 -4.78
N GLY A 30 -6.54 15.02 -4.99
CA GLY A 30 -5.68 16.14 -4.62
C GLY A 30 -4.82 16.64 -5.77
N VAL A 31 -3.61 17.08 -5.41
CA VAL A 31 -2.60 17.62 -6.33
C VAL A 31 -1.25 16.91 -6.13
N PRO A 32 -0.37 16.83 -7.14
CA PRO A 32 0.88 16.07 -7.03
C PRO A 32 2.00 16.77 -6.23
N TYR A 33 1.71 17.91 -5.59
CA TYR A 33 2.70 18.76 -4.92
C TYR A 33 2.25 19.18 -3.51
N LEU A 34 3.22 19.39 -2.63
CA LEU A 34 3.01 20.15 -1.40
C LEU A 34 3.09 21.65 -1.70
N HIS A 35 2.12 22.42 -1.22
CA HIS A 35 2.10 23.88 -1.31
C HIS A 35 2.61 24.51 -0.01
N CYS A 36 3.52 25.47 -0.14
CA CYS A 36 3.90 26.37 0.94
C CYS A 36 4.17 27.78 0.40
N PRO A 37 3.93 28.86 1.18
CA PRO A 37 4.26 30.21 0.76
C PRO A 37 5.78 30.35 0.54
N PRO A 38 6.24 30.81 -0.63
CA PRO A 38 7.67 30.88 -0.96
C PRO A 38 8.48 31.73 0.04
N GLU A 39 7.89 32.77 0.60
CA GLU A 39 8.52 33.65 1.58
C GLU A 39 8.84 32.96 2.92
N LYS A 40 8.26 31.79 3.19
CA LYS A 40 8.60 30.95 4.35
C LYS A 40 9.82 30.06 4.11
N ILE A 41 10.30 29.96 2.88
CA ILE A 41 11.47 29.14 2.51
C ILE A 41 12.73 29.99 2.71
N VAL A 42 13.48 29.70 3.78
CA VAL A 42 14.71 30.45 4.10
C VAL A 42 15.94 29.94 3.36
N ALA A 43 15.92 28.69 2.90
CA ALA A 43 16.99 28.05 2.14
C ALA A 43 16.47 26.82 1.40
N VAL A 44 17.16 26.47 0.31
CA VAL A 44 17.05 25.17 -0.37
C VAL A 44 18.43 24.53 -0.32
N VAL A 45 18.51 23.29 0.17
CA VAL A 45 19.76 22.54 0.28
C VAL A 45 19.73 21.42 -0.76
N GLU A 46 20.63 21.47 -1.73
CA GLU A 46 20.80 20.39 -2.70
C GLU A 46 21.47 19.19 -2.02
N THR A 47 20.92 18.00 -2.25
CA THR A 47 21.42 16.74 -1.67
C THR A 47 21.52 15.66 -2.73
N ASN A 48 22.50 14.77 -2.60
CA ASN A 48 22.62 13.56 -3.42
C ASN A 48 23.03 12.37 -2.54
N ALA A 49 22.07 11.85 -1.79
CA ALA A 49 22.24 10.69 -0.93
C ALA A 49 21.08 9.71 -1.17
N PRO A 50 21.35 8.40 -1.24
CA PRO A 50 20.29 7.40 -1.38
C PRO A 50 19.51 7.24 -0.07
N ASP A 51 18.28 6.76 -0.17
CA ASP A 51 17.51 6.33 0.98
C ASP A 51 18.20 5.17 1.71
N ARG A 52 18.07 5.16 3.04
CA ARG A 52 18.55 4.06 3.87
C ARG A 52 17.48 2.97 3.96
N ASN A 53 17.55 1.99 3.07
CA ASN A 53 16.65 0.85 3.08
C ASN A 53 17.19 -0.31 3.93
N THR A 54 16.32 -0.98 4.67
CA THR A 54 16.67 -2.21 5.38
C THR A 54 16.43 -3.39 4.44
N VAL A 55 17.45 -4.22 4.21
CA VAL A 55 17.30 -5.42 3.38
C VAL A 55 16.39 -6.41 4.10
N PHE A 56 15.28 -6.77 3.47
CA PHE A 56 14.40 -7.80 4.01
C PHE A 56 15.07 -9.17 3.94
N LYS A 57 14.92 -9.96 5.00
CA LYS A 57 15.37 -11.35 4.99
C LYS A 57 14.41 -12.18 4.13
N PRO A 58 14.91 -13.24 3.47
CA PRO A 58 14.04 -14.26 2.90
C PRO A 58 13.05 -14.78 3.95
N ALA A 59 11.84 -15.16 3.51
CA ALA A 59 10.87 -15.74 4.43
C ALA A 59 11.37 -17.10 4.93
N ASP A 60 11.44 -17.23 6.25
CA ASP A 60 11.71 -18.51 6.91
C ASP A 60 10.52 -19.47 6.77
N GLU A 61 10.75 -20.74 7.12
CA GLU A 61 9.77 -21.81 7.04
C GLU A 61 8.49 -21.47 7.81
N THR A 62 8.63 -20.88 9.00
CA THR A 62 7.50 -20.42 9.82
C THR A 62 6.65 -19.40 9.07
N SER A 63 7.27 -18.40 8.46
CA SER A 63 6.59 -17.37 7.67
C SER A 63 5.88 -17.97 6.46
N GLN A 64 6.48 -18.97 5.82
CA GLN A 64 5.88 -19.68 4.68
C GLN A 64 4.66 -20.49 5.11
N LEU A 65 4.72 -21.19 6.24
CA LEU A 65 3.58 -21.94 6.77
C LEU A 65 2.41 -21.00 7.14
N ILE A 66 2.70 -19.86 7.77
CA ILE A 66 1.69 -18.84 8.05
C ILE A 66 1.02 -18.36 6.75
N ALA A 67 1.82 -18.06 5.72
CA ALA A 67 1.30 -17.64 4.44
C ALA A 67 0.40 -18.70 3.79
N GLN A 68 0.81 -19.97 3.80
CA GLN A 68 0.02 -21.08 3.25
C GLN A 68 -1.34 -21.22 3.94
N HIS A 69 -1.38 -21.12 5.27
CA HIS A 69 -2.65 -21.16 6.01
C HIS A 69 -3.57 -20.00 5.64
N LEU A 70 -3.03 -18.79 5.51
CA LEU A 70 -3.82 -17.63 5.11
C LEU A 70 -4.35 -17.75 3.68
N LEU A 71 -3.54 -18.23 2.73
CA LEU A 71 -3.97 -18.43 1.34
C LEU A 71 -5.02 -19.52 1.21
N ALA A 72 -4.90 -20.60 1.99
CA ALA A 72 -5.91 -21.65 2.04
C ALA A 72 -7.25 -21.10 2.56
N PHE A 73 -7.20 -20.26 3.60
CA PHE A 73 -8.37 -19.56 4.11
C PHE A 73 -8.99 -18.64 3.06
N LEU A 74 -8.21 -17.75 2.43
CA LEU A 74 -8.72 -16.85 1.38
C LEU A 74 -9.32 -17.62 0.20
N SER A 75 -8.68 -18.71 -0.22
CA SER A 75 -9.21 -19.61 -1.27
C SER A 75 -10.52 -20.25 -0.87
N HIS A 76 -10.69 -20.59 0.41
CA HIS A 76 -11.93 -21.14 0.94
C HIS A 76 -13.04 -20.08 0.90
N GLU A 77 -12.79 -18.86 1.36
CA GLU A 77 -13.77 -17.77 1.34
C GLU A 77 -14.22 -17.41 -0.07
N VAL A 78 -13.31 -17.45 -1.06
CA VAL A 78 -13.67 -17.29 -2.48
C VAL A 78 -14.56 -18.44 -2.96
N LYS A 79 -14.24 -19.69 -2.62
CA LYS A 79 -15.06 -20.86 -3.00
C LYS A 79 -16.45 -20.86 -2.36
N ARG A 80 -16.63 -20.13 -1.25
CA ARG A 80 -17.91 -19.97 -0.54
C ARG A 80 -18.68 -18.72 -0.96
N ASP A 81 -18.21 -17.99 -1.97
CA ASP A 81 -18.79 -16.72 -2.43
C ASP A 81 -18.83 -15.62 -1.34
N HIS A 82 -17.99 -15.73 -0.30
CA HIS A 82 -17.84 -14.69 0.72
C HIS A 82 -16.89 -13.56 0.28
N LEU A 83 -15.90 -13.91 -0.55
CA LEU A 83 -14.98 -12.97 -1.16
C LEU A 83 -15.02 -13.12 -2.69
N PRO A 84 -14.87 -12.02 -3.44
CA PRO A 84 -14.70 -12.10 -4.89
C PRO A 84 -13.36 -12.77 -5.23
N ALA A 85 -13.25 -13.35 -6.43
CA ALA A 85 -12.02 -14.00 -6.89
C ALA A 85 -10.80 -13.06 -6.91
N ALA A 86 -11.02 -11.77 -7.12
CA ALA A 86 -10.02 -10.71 -7.08
C ALA A 86 -9.67 -10.22 -5.65
N LEU A 87 -10.29 -10.82 -4.62
CA LEU A 87 -10.26 -10.33 -3.25
C LEU A 87 -10.73 -8.86 -3.14
N LEU A 88 -10.47 -8.24 -2.00
CA LEU A 88 -10.72 -6.83 -1.73
C LEU A 88 -9.37 -6.07 -1.66
N PRO A 89 -9.37 -4.72 -1.70
CA PRO A 89 -8.14 -3.95 -1.55
C PRO A 89 -7.34 -4.38 -0.32
N LEU A 90 -6.10 -4.77 -0.54
CA LEU A 90 -5.26 -5.37 0.49
C LEU A 90 -4.46 -4.31 1.26
N GLN A 91 -4.43 -4.45 2.57
CA GLN A 91 -3.45 -3.81 3.45
C GLN A 91 -2.41 -4.86 3.86
N SER A 92 -1.13 -4.53 3.71
CA SER A 92 -0.03 -5.41 4.12
C SER A 92 0.96 -4.65 4.99
N GLY A 93 1.32 -5.25 6.13
CA GLY A 93 2.36 -4.71 7.02
C GLY A 93 3.76 -4.94 6.46
N VAL A 94 4.80 -4.57 7.23
CA VAL A 94 6.21 -4.83 6.90
C VAL A 94 6.71 -6.15 7.49
N GLY A 95 7.70 -6.76 6.82
CA GLY A 95 8.49 -7.86 7.37
C GLY A 95 8.31 -9.21 6.67
N ASN A 96 9.00 -10.23 7.21
CA ASN A 96 9.15 -11.54 6.55
C ASN A 96 7.81 -12.24 6.28
N ILE A 97 6.88 -12.21 7.25
CA ILE A 97 5.56 -12.83 7.12
C ILE A 97 4.74 -12.13 6.03
N ALA A 98 4.70 -10.79 6.05
CA ALA A 98 3.97 -10.00 5.04
C ALA A 98 4.48 -10.28 3.62
N ASN A 99 5.81 -10.31 3.44
CA ASN A 99 6.43 -10.65 2.16
C ASN A 99 6.16 -12.10 1.73
N ALA A 100 6.11 -13.05 2.67
CA ALA A 100 5.73 -14.44 2.36
C ALA A 100 4.29 -14.53 1.84
N VAL A 101 3.37 -13.81 2.48
CA VAL A 101 1.96 -13.72 2.06
C VAL A 101 1.84 -13.08 0.69
N LEU A 102 2.48 -11.93 0.44
CA LEU A 102 2.43 -11.24 -0.85
C LEU A 102 2.95 -12.12 -2.00
N ARG A 103 4.07 -12.82 -1.81
CA ARG A 103 4.58 -13.78 -2.80
C ARG A 103 3.62 -14.93 -3.05
N GLY A 104 2.99 -15.44 -2.00
CA GLY A 104 2.01 -16.51 -2.14
C GLY A 104 0.71 -16.07 -2.82
N LEU A 105 0.30 -14.81 -2.63
CA LEU A 105 -0.80 -14.20 -3.37
C LEU A 105 -0.47 -14.04 -4.85
N ASP A 106 0.76 -13.61 -5.17
CA ASP A 106 1.23 -13.48 -6.55
C ASP A 106 1.23 -14.82 -7.30
N GLY A 107 1.66 -15.91 -6.65
CA GLY A 107 1.56 -17.26 -7.21
C GLY A 107 0.13 -17.86 -7.24
N GLY A 108 -0.84 -17.20 -6.63
CA GLY A 108 -2.22 -17.67 -6.48
C GLY A 108 -3.16 -17.27 -7.63
N PRO A 109 -4.40 -17.77 -7.61
CA PRO A 109 -5.41 -17.47 -8.64
C PRO A 109 -6.12 -16.11 -8.42
N PHE A 110 -5.65 -15.30 -7.46
CA PHE A 110 -6.33 -14.06 -7.07
C PHE A 110 -5.88 -12.91 -7.98
N ARG A 111 -6.55 -12.67 -9.11
CA ARG A 111 -6.21 -11.54 -10.00
C ARG A 111 -7.46 -10.92 -10.64
N PRO A 112 -7.47 -9.59 -10.85
CA PRO A 112 -6.44 -8.62 -10.45
C PRO A 112 -6.54 -8.24 -8.96
N LEU A 113 -5.40 -8.10 -8.27
CA LEU A 113 -5.36 -7.56 -6.90
C LEU A 113 -5.24 -6.05 -6.91
N THR A 114 -5.81 -5.41 -5.90
CA THR A 114 -5.58 -3.99 -5.60
C THR A 114 -5.07 -3.84 -4.17
N ALA A 115 -4.37 -2.75 -3.88
CA ALA A 115 -3.85 -2.47 -2.55
C ALA A 115 -4.26 -1.07 -2.10
N TYR A 116 -4.61 -0.97 -0.82
CA TYR A 116 -4.80 0.28 -0.11
C TYR A 116 -3.99 0.18 1.19
N THR A 117 -2.71 0.50 1.09
CA THR A 117 -1.69 0.17 2.08
C THR A 117 -0.88 1.41 2.47
N GLU A 118 -0.31 1.39 3.67
CA GLU A 118 0.58 2.45 4.17
C GLU A 118 1.93 2.44 3.45
N VAL A 119 2.42 1.24 3.12
CA VAL A 119 3.76 1.02 2.57
C VAL A 119 3.70 0.11 1.36
N ILE A 120 4.47 0.45 0.33
CA ILE A 120 4.75 -0.41 -0.83
C ILE A 120 6.09 -1.10 -0.58
N GLN A 121 6.11 -2.43 -0.68
CA GLN A 121 7.31 -3.24 -0.44
C GLN A 121 7.62 -4.10 -1.66
N ASP A 122 8.83 -4.68 -1.68
CA ASP A 122 9.33 -5.52 -2.78
C ASP A 122 8.34 -6.60 -3.22
N GLY A 123 7.63 -7.23 -2.28
CA GLY A 123 6.64 -8.26 -2.59
C GLY A 123 5.41 -7.77 -3.39
N MET A 124 5.23 -6.45 -3.52
CA MET A 124 4.16 -5.84 -4.32
C MET A 124 4.63 -5.38 -5.71
N LEU A 125 5.94 -5.33 -5.94
CA LEU A 125 6.57 -4.86 -7.18
C LEU A 125 7.16 -6.00 -8.01
N ALA A 126 7.18 -7.21 -7.46
CA ALA A 126 7.74 -8.42 -8.07
C ALA A 126 6.85 -8.97 -9.20
#